data_AF-A0A1F4AA30-F1
#
_entry.id   AF-A0A1F4AA30-F1
#
_cell.length_a   1.000
_cell.length_b   1.000
_cell.length_c   1.000
_cell.angle_alpha   90.00
_cell.angle_beta   90.00
_cell.angle_gamma   90.00
#
_symmetry.space_group_name_H-M   'P 1'
#
loop_
_entity.id
_entity.type
_entity.pdbx_description
1 polymer ?
#
loop_
_entity_poly.entity_id
_entity_poly.type
_entity_poly.pdbx_seq_one_letter_code
_entity_poly.pdbx_strand_id
1 'polypeptide(L)'
;SDRCMCLGDDCIAAKEAIRAARYIVRLVDESHFGVSIEQCVRCGQHFLTMFCEQVDWADSDDPQVWVAVPVNEDEVEKLRTADVAADENAILGIIADDRRFLLHDMPKGEADKLAWLTRRLYIPGHD
;
A
#
# COMPACT_ATOMS: atom_id res chain seq x y z
N SER A 1 9.90 -10.24 -24.04
CA SER A 1 9.73 -9.16 -23.06
C SER A 1 10.13 -9.71 -21.71
N ASP A 2 10.93 -8.98 -20.95
CA ASP A 2 11.22 -9.38 -19.57
C ASP A 2 9.93 -9.37 -18.76
N ARG A 3 9.67 -10.47 -18.05
CA ARG A 3 8.46 -10.60 -17.23
C ARG A 3 8.50 -9.55 -16.11
N CYS A 4 7.42 -8.80 -15.94
CA CYS A 4 7.33 -7.85 -14.83
C CYS A 4 7.23 -8.61 -13.49
N MET A 5 7.88 -8.10 -12.44
CA MET A 5 7.95 -8.73 -11.11
C MET A 5 7.01 -8.09 -10.08
N CYS A 6 6.34 -6.96 -10.39
CA CYS A 6 5.49 -6.24 -9.42
C CYS A 6 4.30 -7.05 -8.88
N LEU A 7 3.91 -8.14 -9.56
CA LEU A 7 2.89 -9.10 -9.12
C LEU A 7 3.45 -10.52 -8.92
N GLY A 8 4.78 -10.66 -9.01
CA GLY A 8 5.47 -11.95 -8.89
C GLY A 8 5.42 -12.47 -7.45
N ASP A 9 5.53 -13.79 -7.30
CA ASP A 9 5.43 -14.45 -5.98
C ASP A 9 6.64 -14.19 -5.08
N ASP A 10 7.80 -13.84 -5.68
CA ASP A 10 8.94 -13.33 -4.93
C ASP A 10 8.61 -11.95 -4.37
N CYS A 11 8.35 -11.92 -3.06
CA CYS A 11 7.89 -10.72 -2.36
C CYS A 11 8.97 -9.61 -2.35
N ILE A 12 10.26 -9.98 -2.33
CA ILE A 12 11.36 -9.00 -2.36
C ILE A 12 11.41 -8.35 -3.74
N ALA A 13 11.39 -9.17 -4.80
CA ALA A 13 11.39 -8.65 -6.17
C ALA A 13 10.13 -7.82 -6.48
N ALA A 14 8.97 -8.21 -5.94
CA ALA A 14 7.74 -7.45 -6.05
C ALA A 14 7.82 -6.11 -5.31
N LYS A 15 8.29 -6.11 -4.05
CA LYS A 15 8.49 -4.89 -3.24
C LYS A 15 9.39 -3.89 -3.95
N GLU A 16 10.53 -4.33 -4.46
CA GLU A 16 11.46 -3.45 -5.17
C GLU A 16 10.87 -2.92 -6.49
N ALA A 17 10.09 -3.74 -7.21
CA ALA A 17 9.41 -3.31 -8.43
C ALA A 17 8.28 -2.30 -8.16
N ILE A 18 7.56 -2.43 -7.03
CA ILE A 18 6.53 -1.48 -6.58
C ILE A 18 7.19 -0.20 -6.08
N ARG A 19 8.27 -0.28 -5.28
CA ARG A 19 9.02 0.88 -4.80
C ARG A 19 9.60 1.72 -5.93
N ALA A 20 9.96 1.10 -7.05
CA ALA A 20 10.42 1.77 -8.26
C ALA A 20 9.28 2.29 -9.17
N ALA A 21 8.01 2.14 -8.75
CA ALA A 21 6.87 2.61 -9.52
C ALA A 21 6.89 4.14 -9.64
N ARG A 22 6.30 4.63 -10.73
CA ARG A 22 6.10 6.05 -10.94
C ARG A 22 4.96 6.51 -10.04
N TYR A 23 5.22 7.53 -9.24
CA TYR A 23 4.20 8.22 -8.46
C TYR A 23 3.15 8.87 -9.37
N ILE A 24 1.86 8.65 -9.09
CA ILE A 24 0.76 9.19 -9.89
C ILE A 24 0.01 10.30 -9.15
N VAL A 25 -0.44 10.04 -7.92
CA VAL A 25 -1.16 11.02 -7.10
C VAL A 25 -1.07 10.68 -5.61
N ARG A 26 -1.09 11.72 -4.75
CA ARG A 26 -1.27 11.60 -3.30
C ARG A 26 -2.74 11.73 -2.97
N LEU A 27 -3.29 10.79 -2.22
CA LEU A 27 -4.66 10.86 -1.70
C LEU A 27 -4.64 11.37 -0.25
N VAL A 28 -3.65 10.95 0.54
CA VAL A 28 -3.42 11.41 1.93
C VAL A 28 -1.93 11.71 2.12
N ASP A 29 -1.63 12.84 2.76
CA ASP A 29 -0.27 13.32 3.04
C ASP A 29 -0.12 13.74 4.50
N GLU A 30 -0.18 12.78 5.41
CA GLU A 30 0.00 12.99 6.85
C GLU A 30 1.33 12.41 7.31
N SER A 31 1.81 12.85 8.47
CA SER A 31 3.15 12.47 8.97
C SER A 31 3.29 10.96 9.17
N HIS A 32 2.25 10.32 9.71
CA HIS A 32 2.25 8.90 10.06
C HIS A 32 1.25 8.08 9.23
N PHE A 33 0.55 8.72 8.29
CA PHE A 33 -0.36 8.06 7.37
C PHE A 33 -0.25 8.63 5.95
N GLY A 34 0.16 7.78 5.02
CA GLY A 34 0.31 8.13 3.62
C GLY A 34 -0.51 7.22 2.75
N VAL A 35 -1.25 7.79 1.80
CA VAL A 35 -1.96 7.02 0.77
C VAL A 35 -1.64 7.59 -0.60
N SER A 36 -1.12 6.75 -1.50
CA SER A 36 -0.73 7.14 -2.85
C SER A 36 -1.26 6.15 -3.89
N ILE A 37 -1.44 6.65 -5.11
CA ILE A 37 -1.56 5.80 -6.30
C ILE A 37 -0.24 5.86 -7.04
N GLU A 38 0.28 4.69 -7.38
CA GLU A 38 1.55 4.50 -8.08
C GLU A 38 1.35 3.59 -9.28
N GLN A 39 2.22 3.69 -10.29
CA GLN A 39 2.14 2.88 -11.50
C GLN A 39 3.47 2.22 -11.81
N CYS A 40 3.46 0.89 -11.93
CA CYS A 40 4.64 0.13 -12.31
C CYS A 40 5.16 0.60 -13.67
N VAL A 41 6.43 1.02 -13.71
CA VAL A 41 7.08 1.55 -14.92
C VAL A 41 7.27 0.51 -16.03
N ARG A 42 7.18 -0.79 -15.71
CA ARG A 42 7.42 -1.87 -16.68
C ARG A 42 6.16 -2.40 -17.34
N CYS A 43 5.05 -2.51 -16.60
CA CYS A 43 3.81 -3.11 -17.10
C CYS A 43 2.58 -2.20 -17.01
N GLY A 44 2.69 -1.01 -16.41
CA GLY A 44 1.57 -0.08 -16.28
C GLY A 44 0.56 -0.43 -15.19
N GLN A 45 0.76 -1.52 -14.42
CA GLN A 45 -0.10 -1.89 -13.30
C GLN A 45 -0.13 -0.77 -12.26
N HIS A 46 -1.33 -0.34 -11.87
CA HIS A 46 -1.53 0.60 -10.78
C HIS A 46 -1.56 -0.11 -9.43
N PHE A 47 -1.05 0.57 -8.41
CA PHE A 47 -1.12 0.16 -7.02
C PHE A 47 -1.68 1.31 -6.19
N LEU A 48 -2.58 0.98 -5.26
CA LEU A 48 -2.82 1.83 -4.11
C LEU A 48 -1.81 1.40 -3.03
N THR A 49 -0.96 2.33 -2.61
CA THR A 49 0.03 2.12 -1.56
C THR A 49 -0.40 2.88 -0.31
N MET A 50 -0.41 2.20 0.82
CA MET A 50 -0.66 2.78 2.15
C MET A 50 0.62 2.63 2.98
N PHE A 51 1.01 3.69 3.66
CA PHE A 51 2.05 3.72 4.69
C PHE A 51 1.39 4.15 6.00
N CYS A 52 1.68 3.42 7.07
CA CYS A 52 1.22 3.71 8.41
C CYS A 52 2.40 3.59 9.38
N GLU A 53 2.52 4.54 10.30
CA GLU A 53 3.42 4.52 11.44
C GLU A 53 2.60 4.69 12.72
N GLN A 54 2.93 3.95 13.76
CA GLN A 54 2.35 4.12 15.09
C GLN A 54 3.41 4.69 16.02
N VAL A 55 3.21 5.91 16.52
CA VAL A 55 4.21 6.61 17.33
C VAL A 55 3.92 6.38 18.80
N ASP A 56 4.80 5.62 19.47
CA ASP A 56 4.66 5.37 20.91
C ASP A 56 5.42 6.38 21.79
N TRP A 57 6.25 7.24 21.17
CA TRP A 57 7.11 8.26 21.79
C TRP A 57 8.07 7.71 22.86
N ALA A 58 8.24 6.39 22.96
CA ALA A 58 9.09 5.75 23.96
C ALA A 58 10.55 5.70 23.52
N ASP A 59 10.79 5.50 22.22
CA ASP A 59 12.09 5.50 21.56
C ASP A 59 11.93 5.92 20.08
N SER A 60 12.89 5.56 19.22
CA SER A 60 12.85 5.83 17.78
C SER A 60 12.56 4.59 16.93
N ASP A 61 12.03 3.53 17.55
CA ASP A 61 11.69 2.24 16.93
C ASP A 61 10.16 2.10 16.83
N ASP A 62 9.53 3.03 16.12
CA ASP A 62 8.08 3.06 15.92
C ASP A 62 7.64 1.97 14.91
N PRO A 63 6.60 1.18 15.22
CA PRO A 63 6.04 0.22 14.28
C PRO A 63 5.60 0.85 12.97
N GLN A 64 5.97 0.24 11.85
CA GLN A 64 5.62 0.72 10.51
C GLN A 64 5.02 -0.36 9.64
N VAL A 65 4.02 -0.01 8.85
CA VAL A 65 3.34 -0.92 7.93
C VAL A 65 3.21 -0.29 6.55
N TRP A 66 3.58 -1.03 5.53
CA TRP A 66 3.22 -0.74 4.14
C TRP A 66 2.30 -1.80 3.57
N VAL A 67 1.30 -1.34 2.83
CA VAL A 67 0.41 -2.20 2.06
C VAL A 67 0.38 -1.71 0.63
N ALA A 68 0.64 -2.60 -0.33
CA ALA A 68 0.48 -2.30 -1.76
C ALA A 68 -0.55 -3.26 -2.38
N VAL A 69 -1.70 -2.71 -2.79
CA VAL A 69 -2.78 -3.46 -3.43
C VAL A 69 -2.87 -3.12 -4.93
N PRO A 70 -2.83 -4.10 -5.84
CA PRO A 70 -3.07 -3.85 -7.26
C PRO A 70 -4.49 -3.33 -7.46
N VAL A 71 -4.63 -2.23 -8.20
CA VAL A 71 -5.91 -1.62 -8.55
C VAL A 71 -6.08 -1.49 -10.06
N ASN A 72 -7.31 -1.58 -10.55
CA ASN A 72 -7.65 -1.35 -11.95
C ASN A 72 -7.96 0.14 -12.22
N GLU A 73 -8.18 0.50 -13.48
CA GLU A 73 -8.44 1.90 -13.88
C GLU A 73 -9.73 2.46 -13.26
N ASP A 74 -10.81 1.67 -13.19
CA ASP A 74 -12.06 2.09 -12.57
C ASP A 74 -11.90 2.40 -11.08
N GLU A 75 -11.10 1.60 -10.37
CA GLU A 75 -10.76 1.80 -8.97
C GLU A 75 -9.88 3.03 -8.77
N VAL A 76 -8.91 3.25 -9.65
CA VAL A 76 -8.07 4.47 -9.64
C VAL A 76 -8.94 5.72 -9.76
N GLU A 77 -9.89 5.75 -10.70
CA GLU A 77 -10.77 6.90 -10.87
C GLU A 77 -11.69 7.10 -9.66
N LYS A 78 -12.28 6.03 -9.11
CA LYS A 78 -13.07 6.10 -7.88
C LYS A 78 -12.25 6.65 -6.71
N LEU A 79 -11.03 6.15 -6.52
CA LEU A 79 -10.12 6.59 -5.45
C LEU A 79 -9.72 8.07 -5.60
N ARG A 80 -9.48 8.55 -6.83
CA ARG A 80 -9.18 9.96 -7.10
C ARG A 80 -10.35 10.90 -6.78
N THR A 81 -11.58 10.42 -6.95
CA THR A 81 -12.79 11.20 -6.69
C THR A 81 -13.27 11.07 -5.24
N ALA A 82 -12.84 10.03 -4.53
CA ALA A 82 -13.14 9.85 -3.12
C ALA A 82 -12.29 10.83 -2.29
N ASP A 83 -12.93 11.48 -1.31
CA ASP A 83 -12.23 12.29 -0.32
C ASP A 83 -11.63 11.37 0.76
N VAL A 84 -10.60 10.61 0.37
CA VAL A 84 -9.96 9.59 1.22
C VAL A 84 -9.33 10.21 2.46
N ALA A 85 -8.88 11.46 2.38
CA ALA A 85 -8.36 12.19 3.53
C ALA A 85 -9.46 12.53 4.56
N ALA A 86 -10.71 12.71 4.14
CA ALA A 86 -11.83 12.94 5.04
C ALA A 86 -12.46 11.64 5.57
N ASP A 87 -12.48 10.57 4.77
CA ASP A 87 -12.96 9.25 5.16
C ASP A 87 -12.13 8.14 4.51
N GLU A 88 -11.16 7.62 5.25
CA GLU A 88 -10.30 6.53 4.81
C GLU A 88 -11.08 5.23 4.51
N ASN A 89 -12.25 5.03 5.13
CA ASN A 89 -13.08 3.86 4.88
C ASN A 89 -13.64 3.83 3.45
N ALA A 90 -13.63 4.97 2.74
CA ALA A 90 -13.93 5.02 1.32
C ALA A 90 -13.04 4.04 0.52
N ILE A 91 -11.78 3.83 0.93
CA ILE A 91 -10.88 2.83 0.33
C ILE A 91 -11.51 1.44 0.40
N LEU A 92 -12.01 1.05 1.58
CA LEU A 92 -12.58 -0.28 1.82
C LEU A 92 -13.93 -0.50 1.11
N GLY A 93 -14.65 0.59 0.81
CA GLY A 93 -15.86 0.56 -0.01
C GLY A 93 -15.56 0.44 -1.52
N ILE A 94 -14.45 1.02 -1.99
CA ILE A 94 -14.03 0.93 -3.39
C ILE A 94 -13.35 -0.41 -3.66
N ILE A 95 -12.50 -0.85 -2.74
CA ILE A 95 -11.76 -2.12 -2.77
C ILE A 95 -12.54 -3.14 -1.92
N ALA A 96 -13.79 -3.36 -2.32
CA ALA A 96 -14.72 -4.21 -1.59
C ALA A 96 -14.64 -5.64 -2.12
N ASP A 97 -13.68 -6.44 -1.64
CA ASP A 97 -13.62 -7.91 -1.73
C ASP A 97 -12.29 -8.42 -1.15
N ASP A 98 -12.10 -9.74 -1.11
CA ASP A 98 -10.78 -10.31 -0.86
C ASP A 98 -9.82 -9.92 -1.98
N ARG A 99 -8.68 -9.34 -1.59
CA ARG A 99 -7.66 -8.87 -2.52
C ARG A 99 -6.32 -9.47 -2.19
N ARG A 100 -5.56 -9.73 -3.25
CA ARG A 100 -4.15 -10.00 -3.13
C ARG A 100 -3.40 -8.68 -2.94
N PHE A 101 -2.67 -8.51 -1.85
CA PHE A 101 -1.85 -7.34 -1.58
C PHE A 101 -0.53 -7.73 -0.92
N LEU A 102 0.49 -6.90 -1.15
CA LEU A 102 1.81 -7.09 -0.54
C LEU A 102 1.83 -6.33 0.79
N LEU A 103 2.10 -7.04 1.87
CA LEU A 103 2.28 -6.49 3.20
C LEU A 103 3.78 -6.43 3.51
N HIS A 104 4.24 -5.29 4.00
CA HIS A 104 5.52 -5.14 4.68
C HIS A 104 5.26 -4.55 6.07
N ASP A 105 5.32 -5.41 7.09
CA ASP A 105 5.03 -5.10 8.48
C ASP A 105 6.34 -5.13 9.26
N MET A 106 6.70 -4.01 9.87
CA MET A 106 7.91 -3.79 10.67
C MET A 106 7.49 -3.52 12.12
N PRO A 107 7.15 -4.57 12.89
CA PRO A 107 6.76 -4.43 14.27
C PRO A 107 7.95 -4.09 15.17
N LYS A 108 7.71 -3.28 16.20
CA LYS A 108 8.71 -2.96 17.23
C LYS A 108 9.22 -4.21 17.95
N GLY A 109 10.55 -4.32 18.05
CA GLY A 109 11.22 -5.43 18.76
C GLY A 109 11.03 -6.83 18.16
N GLU A 110 10.41 -6.94 16.98
CA GLU A 110 10.17 -8.19 16.26
C GLU A 110 10.83 -8.16 14.88
N ALA A 111 10.83 -9.29 14.18
CA ALA A 111 11.36 -9.36 12.81
C ALA A 111 10.33 -8.86 11.80
N ASP A 112 10.82 -8.13 10.78
CA ASP A 112 10.05 -7.71 9.62
C ASP A 112 9.31 -8.89 8.96
N LYS A 113 8.07 -8.63 8.55
CA LYS A 113 7.21 -9.57 7.84
C LYS A 113 6.93 -9.01 6.46
N LEU A 114 7.37 -9.72 5.42
CA LEU A 114 7.11 -9.38 4.02
C LEU A 114 6.39 -10.54 3.33
N ALA A 115 5.13 -10.35 2.95
CA ALA A 115 4.32 -11.42 2.37
C ALA A 115 3.20 -10.91 1.46
N TRP A 116 2.87 -11.71 0.44
CA TRP A 116 1.59 -11.63 -0.25
C TRP A 116 0.49 -12.23 0.60
N LEU A 117 -0.56 -11.45 0.86
CA LEU A 117 -1.77 -11.92 1.53
C LEU A 117 -2.94 -11.86 0.53
N THR A 118 -3.89 -12.77 0.68
CA THR A 118 -5.19 -12.71 -0.02
C THR A 118 -6.29 -12.74 1.01
N ARG A 119 -6.89 -11.57 1.26
CA ARG A 119 -7.99 -11.36 2.21
C ARG A 119 -8.58 -9.98 1.98
N ARG A 120 -9.71 -9.68 2.62
CA ARG A 120 -10.26 -8.33 2.65
C ARG A 120 -9.20 -7.33 3.11
N LEU A 121 -9.06 -6.24 2.36
CA LEU A 121 -8.15 -5.15 2.71
C LEU A 121 -8.57 -4.54 4.06
N TYR A 122 -7.60 -4.04 4.80
CA TYR A 122 -7.79 -3.25 6.01
C TYR A 122 -6.83 -2.06 5.96
N ILE A 123 -7.14 -1.02 6.70
CA ILE A 123 -6.26 0.12 6.92
C ILE A 123 -5.47 -0.19 8.20
N PRO A 124 -4.13 -0.28 8.14
CA PRO A 124 -3.33 -0.47 9.36
C PRO A 124 -3.55 0.67 10.34
N GLY A 125 -3.40 0.41 11.64
CA GLY A 125 -3.48 1.47 12.64
C GLY A 125 -2.36 2.49 12.44
N HIS A 126 -2.70 3.76 12.61
CA HIS A 126 -1.80 4.92 12.50
C HIS A 126 -2.23 6.00 13.50
N ASP A 127 -1.32 6.93 13.81
CA ASP A 127 -1.49 8.01 14.81
C ASP A 127 -1.54 9.43 14.22
#